data_AF-A0A0B8PLE6-F1
#
_entry.id   AF-A0A0B8PLE6-F1
#
_cell.length_a   1.000
_cell.length_b   1.000
_cell.length_c   1.000
_cell.angle_alpha   90.00
_cell.angle_beta   90.00
_cell.angle_gamma   90.00
#
_symmetry.space_group_name_H-M   'P 1'
#
loop_
_entity.id
_entity.type
_entity.pdbx_description
1 polymer ?
#
loop_
_entity_poly.entity_id
_entity_poly.type
_entity_poly.pdbx_seq_one_letter_code
_entity_poly.pdbx_strand_id
1 'polypeptide(L)'
;MNHSNHIVIIGYNRDRTPHLVQMLKREEKQREIVLVSVTEKQNPLGDDVEFINAHGFTEEEDLSRAGIEKASCLVVDTDTDEMTLTISLFISS
;
A
#
# COMPACT_ATOMS: atom_id res chain seq x y z
N MET A 1 9.98 -8.76 -13.05
CA MET A 1 8.61 -8.37 -12.67
C MET A 1 8.41 -6.93 -13.11
N ASN A 2 7.32 -6.61 -13.81
CA ASN A 2 7.07 -5.29 -14.40
C ASN A 2 5.80 -4.71 -13.76
N HIS A 3 5.86 -4.36 -12.48
CA HIS A 3 4.71 -3.86 -11.71
C HIS A 3 4.45 -2.38 -12.03
N SER A 4 4.09 -2.05 -13.26
CA SER A 4 3.81 -0.66 -13.66
C SER A 4 2.35 -0.24 -13.45
N ASN A 5 1.49 -1.16 -13.00
CA ASN A 5 0.06 -0.89 -12.80
C ASN A 5 -0.53 -1.57 -11.56
N HIS A 6 0.09 -1.35 -10.41
CA HIS A 6 -0.34 -1.90 -9.12
C HIS A 6 -0.75 -0.78 -8.16
N ILE A 7 -1.52 -1.15 -7.14
CA ILE A 7 -1.94 -0.27 -6.05
C ILE A 7 -1.05 -0.59 -4.85
N VAL A 8 -0.41 0.43 -4.29
CA VAL A 8 0.34 0.29 -3.04
C VAL A 8 -0.48 0.93 -1.93
N ILE A 9 -0.66 0.22 -0.83
CA ILE A 9 -1.31 0.70 0.39
C ILE A 9 -0.23 0.80 1.47
N ILE A 10 -0.03 1.99 2.02
CA ILE A 10 0.90 2.27 3.10
C ILE A 10 0.11 2.41 4.40
N GLY A 11 0.49 1.62 5.40
CA GLY A 11 -0.21 1.56 6.67
C GLY A 11 -1.31 0.50 6.66
N TYR A 12 -1.67 0.05 7.86
CA TYR A 12 -2.74 -0.90 8.06
C TYR A 12 -3.56 -0.48 9.27
N ASN A 13 -4.79 -0.07 9.01
CA ASN A 13 -5.83 0.09 10.00
C ASN A 13 -6.76 -1.14 9.98
N ARG A 14 -6.90 -1.81 11.13
CA ARG A 14 -7.66 -3.07 11.27
C ARG A 14 -9.14 -2.95 10.90
N ASP A 15 -9.73 -1.77 11.05
CA ASP A 15 -11.13 -1.55 10.76
C ASP A 15 -11.37 -1.11 9.30
N ARG A 16 -10.49 -0.25 8.76
CA ARG A 16 -10.66 0.39 7.44
C ARG A 16 -10.00 -0.37 6.30
N THR A 17 -8.74 -0.76 6.44
CA THR A 17 -7.94 -1.30 5.34
C THR A 17 -8.52 -2.58 4.74
N PRO A 18 -9.06 -3.55 5.53
CA PRO A 18 -9.69 -4.73 4.95
C PRO A 18 -10.89 -4.40 4.05
N HIS A 19 -11.71 -3.42 4.44
CA HIS A 19 -12.87 -2.99 3.68
C HIS A 19 -12.45 -2.32 2.37
N LEU A 20 -11.44 -1.44 2.43
CA LEU A 20 -10.86 -0.80 1.26
C LEU A 20 -10.34 -1.84 0.26
N VAL A 21 -9.53 -2.79 0.71
CA VAL A 21 -8.96 -3.83 -0.16
C VAL A 21 -10.07 -4.67 -0.80
N GLN A 22 -11.11 -5.02 -0.05
CA GLN A 22 -12.26 -5.75 -0.60
C GLN A 22 -13.00 -4.96 -1.69
N MET A 23 -13.12 -3.64 -1.56
CA MET A 23 -13.71 -2.79 -2.61
C MET A 23 -12.80 -2.73 -3.83
N LEU A 24 -11.51 -2.45 -3.65
CA LEU A 24 -10.53 -2.38 -4.73
C LEU A 24 -10.46 -3.69 -5.51
N LYS A 25 -10.43 -4.85 -4.85
CA LYS A 25 -10.44 -6.15 -5.55
C LYS A 25 -11.70 -6.40 -6.37
N ARG A 26 -12.84 -5.78 -6.03
CA ARG A 26 -14.08 -5.91 -6.80
C ARG A 26 -14.07 -5.04 -8.04
N GLU A 27 -13.60 -3.80 -7.91
CA GLU A 27 -13.60 -2.80 -8.99
C GLU A 27 -12.39 -2.96 -9.93
N GLU A 28 -11.23 -3.30 -9.37
CA GLU A 28 -9.91 -3.31 -10.02
C GLU A 28 -9.30 -4.72 -10.07
N LYS A 29 -10.08 -5.71 -10.52
CA LYS A 29 -9.75 -7.16 -10.47
C LYS A 29 -8.39 -7.56 -11.07
N GLN A 30 -7.83 -6.75 -11.96
CA GLN A 30 -6.58 -7.04 -12.67
C GLN A 30 -5.36 -6.38 -12.04
N ARG A 31 -5.56 -5.47 -11.07
CA ARG A 31 -4.46 -4.74 -10.44
C ARG A 31 -4.01 -5.49 -9.20
N GLU A 32 -2.70 -5.70 -9.10
CA GLU A 32 -2.09 -6.22 -7.89
C GLU A 32 -2.16 -5.16 -6.79
N ILE A 33 -2.35 -5.62 -5.55
CA ILE A 33 -2.37 -4.74 -4.37
C ILE A 33 -1.21 -5.16 -3.49
N VAL A 34 -0.37 -4.19 -3.13
CA VAL A 34 0.77 -4.34 -2.22
C VAL A 34 0.44 -3.59 -0.93
N LEU A 35 0.45 -4.27 0.21
CA LEU A 35 0.26 -3.70 1.53
C LEU A 35 1.61 -3.57 2.25
N VAL A 36 1.97 -2.34 2.61
CA VAL A 36 3.17 -2.01 3.39
C VAL A 36 2.74 -1.68 4.81
N SER A 37 3.18 -2.47 5.79
CA SER A 37 2.92 -2.21 7.21
C SER A 37 4.22 -2.20 8.00
N VAL A 38 4.31 -1.28 8.97
CA VAL A 38 5.42 -1.21 9.92
C VAL A 38 5.09 -1.82 11.29
N THR A 39 3.80 -2.07 11.55
CA THR A 39 3.30 -2.58 12.83
C THR A 39 2.98 -4.07 12.78
N GLU A 40 2.53 -4.56 11.62
CA GLU A 40 2.10 -5.94 11.46
C GLU A 40 3.29 -6.83 11.10
N LYS A 41 3.47 -7.92 11.85
CA LYS A 41 4.59 -8.85 11.63
C LYS A 41 4.32 -9.87 10.52
N GLN A 42 3.05 -10.13 10.26
CA GLN A 42 2.54 -11.12 9.33
C GLN A 42 1.43 -10.49 8.49
N ASN A 43 1.21 -11.01 7.28
CA ASN A 43 0.21 -10.47 6.37
C ASN A 43 -1.20 -10.57 7.00
N PRO A 44 -1.85 -9.43 7.34
CA PRO A 44 -3.15 -9.45 7.99
C PRO A 44 -4.30 -9.74 7.02
N LEU A 45 -4.05 -9.66 5.70
CA LEU A 45 -5.05 -9.86 4.64
C LEU A 45 -4.82 -11.18 3.88
N GLY A 46 -3.82 -11.98 4.26
CA GLY A 46 -3.51 -13.26 3.61
C GLY A 46 -3.18 -13.12 2.13
N ASP A 47 -3.53 -14.13 1.32
CA ASP A 47 -3.18 -14.20 -0.10
C ASP A 47 -3.91 -13.16 -0.97
N ASP A 48 -4.72 -12.28 -0.38
CA ASP A 48 -5.45 -11.26 -1.12
C ASP A 48 -4.56 -10.12 -1.62
N VAL A 49 -3.41 -9.90 -0.96
CA VAL A 49 -2.45 -8.83 -1.23
C VAL A 49 -1.03 -9.35 -1.09
N GLU A 50 -0.09 -8.74 -1.82
CA GLU A 50 1.32 -8.85 -1.50
C GLU A 50 1.62 -8.04 -0.24
N PHE A 51 2.43 -8.57 0.68
CA PHE A 51 2.67 -7.92 1.97
C PHE A 51 4.14 -7.68 2.24
N ILE A 52 4.44 -6.44 2.62
CA ILE A 52 5.76 -5.98 2.99
C ILE A 52 5.70 -5.50 4.44
N ASN A 53 6.44 -6.19 5.28
CA ASN A 53 6.77 -5.73 6.62
C ASN A 53 7.96 -4.77 6.49
N ALA A 54 7.69 -3.47 6.61
CA ALA A 54 8.67 -2.41 6.54
C ALA A 54 9.14 -2.03 7.95
N HIS A 55 10.37 -1.54 8.06
CA HIS A 55 10.92 -1.05 9.31
C HIS A 55 10.49 0.40 9.60
N GLY A 56 10.13 1.16 8.56
CA GLY A 56 9.63 2.51 8.64
C GLY A 56 9.12 3.01 7.29
N PHE A 57 8.26 4.03 7.29
CA PHE A 57 7.73 4.63 6.06
C PHE A 57 8.69 5.61 5.38
N THR A 58 9.87 5.84 5.98
CA THR A 58 10.94 6.71 5.46
C THR A 58 12.15 5.93 4.96
N GLU A 59 12.15 4.61 5.10
CA GLU A 59 13.27 3.75 4.69
C GLU A 59 13.20 3.51 3.18
N GLU A 60 14.13 4.11 2.44
CA GLU A 60 14.16 4.07 0.97
C GLU A 60 14.18 2.63 0.42
N GLU A 61 14.86 1.71 1.11
CA GLU A 61 14.91 0.30 0.75
C GLU A 61 13.53 -0.37 0.81
N ASP A 62 12.74 -0.09 1.86
CA ASP A 62 11.40 -0.64 2.01
C ASP A 62 10.41 -0.01 1.03
N LEU A 63 10.54 1.29 0.75
CA LEU A 63 9.73 1.98 -0.25
C LEU A 63 10.03 1.49 -1.68
N SER A 64 11.31 1.22 -1.97
CA SER A 64 11.74 0.63 -3.25
C SER A 64 11.23 -0.80 -3.42
N ARG A 65 11.30 -1.61 -2.36
CA ARG A 65 10.72 -2.98 -2.34
C ARG A 65 9.22 -2.97 -2.56
N ALA A 66 8.52 -1.95 -2.05
CA ALA A 66 7.09 -1.75 -2.27
C ALA A 66 6.74 -1.29 -3.68
N GLY A 67 7.73 -1.02 -4.54
CA GLY A 67 7.47 -0.63 -5.91
C GLY A 67 6.79 0.74 -6.05
N ILE A 68 6.88 1.60 -5.02
CA ILE A 68 6.16 2.87 -4.94
C ILE A 68 6.43 3.76 -6.16
N GLU A 69 7.67 3.78 -6.67
CA GLU A 69 8.04 4.56 -7.85
C GLU A 69 7.29 4.15 -9.13
N LYS A 70 6.76 2.93 -9.17
CA LYS A 70 6.03 2.37 -10.32
C LYS A 70 4.56 2.12 -10.00
N ALA A 71 4.12 2.49 -8.80
CA ALA A 71 2.73 2.33 -8.38
C ALA A 71 1.85 3.27 -9.21
N SER A 72 0.79 2.73 -9.79
CA SER A 72 -0.20 3.55 -10.50
C SER A 72 -1.22 4.16 -9.55
N CYS A 73 -1.27 3.69 -8.30
CA CYS A 73 -2.04 4.31 -7.24
C CYS A 73 -1.34 4.04 -5.89
N LEU A 74 -1.23 5.07 -5.06
CA LEU A 74 -0.71 4.97 -3.71
C LEU A 74 -1.80 5.43 -2.74
N VAL A 75 -2.17 4.55 -1.79
CA VAL A 75 -3.15 4.83 -0.75
C VAL A 75 -2.44 4.82 0.59
N VAL A 76 -2.68 5.84 1.41
CA VAL A 76 -2.12 5.92 2.76
C VAL A 76 -3.26 5.72 3.75
N ASP A 77 -3.20 4.64 4.51
CA ASP A 77 -4.19 4.26 5.51
C ASP A 77 -3.48 3.97 6.85
N THR A 78 -2.82 5.00 7.38
CA THR A 78 -2.19 4.99 8.71
C THR A 78 -3.02 5.76 9.73
N ASP A 79 -2.93 5.39 11.00
CA ASP A 79 -3.53 6.12 12.12
C ASP A 79 -2.60 7.25 12.65
N THR A 80 -1.42 7.42 12.06
CA THR A 80 -0.49 8.51 12.36
C THR A 80 -0.66 9.65 11.37
N ASP A 81 -0.81 10.88 11.88
CA ASP A 81 -1.03 12.12 11.11
C ASP A 81 0.12 12.48 10.13
N GLU A 82 1.22 11.73 10.08
CA GLU A 82 2.46 12.20 9.44
C GLU A 82 2.52 12.10 7.90
N MET A 83 1.60 11.42 7.19
CA MET A 83 1.76 11.26 5.72
C MET A 83 0.48 11.27 4.88
N THR A 84 -0.64 11.81 5.37
CA THR A 84 -1.93 11.72 4.64
C THR A 84 -2.01 12.64 3.40
N LEU A 85 -1.25 13.74 3.35
CA LEU A 85 -1.47 14.81 2.35
C LEU A 85 -0.49 14.82 1.17
N THR A 86 0.73 14.30 1.31
CA THR A 86 1.80 14.49 0.31
C THR A 86 1.66 13.57 -0.91
N ILE A 87 0.99 12.43 -0.73
CA ILE A 87 0.98 11.35 -1.72
C ILE A 87 -0.04 11.57 -2.85
N SER A 88 -1.18 12.22 -2.58
CA SER A 88 -2.17 12.53 -3.61
C SER A 88 -1.63 13.46 -4.71
N LEU A 89 -0.62 14.29 -4.39
CA LEU A 89 -0.03 15.23 -5.35
C LEU A 89 0.96 14.56 -6.33
N PHE A 90 1.51 13.39 -5.99
CA PHE A 90 2.58 12.77 -6.80
C PHE A 90 2.04 12.00 -8.01
N ILE A 91 0.75 11.62 -8.03
CA ILE A 91 0.12 10.77 -9.05
C ILE A 91 -0.45 11.59 -10.23
N SER A 92 -0.29 12.92 -10.23
CA SER A 92 -0.84 13.82 -11.26
C SER A 92 0.19 14.33 -12.29
N SER A 93 1.35 13.67 -12.46
CA SER A 93 2.39 14.08 -13.42
C SER A 93 2.79 12.97 -14.37
#